data_AF-A0A1H6Y1W2-F1
#
_entry.id   AF-A0A1H6Y1W2-F1
#
_cell.length_a   1.000
_cell.length_b   1.000
_cell.length_c   1.000
_cell.angle_alpha   90.00
_cell.angle_beta   90.00
_cell.angle_gamma   90.00
#
_symmetry.space_group_name_H-M   'P 1'
#
loop_
_entity.id
_entity.type
_entity.pdbx_description
1 polymer ?
#
loop_
_entity_poly.entity_id
_entity_poly.type
_entity_poly.pdbx_seq_one_letter_code
_entity_poly.pdbx_strand_id
1 'polypeptide(L)' 'MARHDVRESVSGTKTFRVPEAGDIVLDWDTYPLPGSSGPVMLVLTAEPGSVDADRLQLLASLHATRPAVVGGSSVG' A
#
# COMPACT_ATOMS: atom_id res chain seq x y z
N MET A 1 2.07 32.55 -0.33
CA MET A 1 2.92 31.81 -1.29
C MET A 1 3.77 30.83 -0.50
N ALA A 2 3.25 29.63 -0.25
CA ALA A 2 4.01 28.55 0.39
C ALA A 2 4.18 27.45 -0.67
N ARG A 3 5.37 27.37 -1.25
CA ARG A 3 5.74 26.33 -2.20
C ARG A 3 6.06 25.10 -1.37
N HIS A 4 5.03 24.34 -1.02
CA HIS A 4 5.25 22.98 -0.52
C HIS A 4 5.89 22.20 -1.67
N ASP A 5 7.17 21.89 -1.52
CA ASP A 5 7.86 20.94 -2.38
C ASP A 5 7.24 19.57 -2.12
N VAL A 6 6.12 19.29 -2.78
CA VAL A 6 5.58 17.94 -2.86
C VAL A 6 6.59 17.18 -3.70
N ARG A 7 7.57 16.57 -3.04
CA ARG A 7 8.41 15.53 -3.64
C ARG A 7 7.44 14.58 -4.35
N GLU A 8 7.53 14.52 -5.68
CA GLU A 8 6.61 13.79 -6.53
C GLU A 8 6.27 12.43 -5.93
N SER A 9 4.99 12.20 -5.67
CA SER A 9 4.47 10.86 -5.44
C SER A 9 4.84 10.03 -6.66
N VAL A 10 5.64 8.97 -6.48
CA VAL A 10 5.94 8.04 -7.57
C VAL A 10 4.84 6.98 -7.56
N SER A 11 4.16 6.83 -8.69
CA SER A 11 3.03 5.93 -8.86
C SER A 11 3.13 5.07 -10.12
N GLY A 12 2.31 4.02 -10.19
CA GLY A 12 2.16 3.17 -11.36
C GLY A 12 1.31 1.94 -11.08
N THR A 13 1.38 0.94 -11.96
CA THR A 13 0.60 -0.30 -11.82
C THR A 13 1.53 -1.52 -11.80
N LYS A 14 1.17 -2.53 -11.00
CA LYS A 14 1.96 -3.75 -10.82
C LYS A 14 1.07 -4.99 -10.74
N THR A 15 1.45 -6.05 -11.45
CA THR A 15 0.78 -7.34 -11.40
C THR A 15 1.49 -8.27 -10.42
N PHE A 16 0.72 -8.89 -9.54
CA PHE A 16 1.19 -9.88 -8.57
C PHE A 16 0.55 -11.23 -8.87
N ARG A 17 1.37 -12.29 -8.86
CA ARG A 17 0.89 -13.65 -9.00
C ARG A 17 0.75 -14.28 -7.63
N VAL A 18 -0.49 -14.54 -7.21
CA VAL A 18 -0.81 -15.10 -5.91
C VAL A 18 -1.35 -16.51 -6.12
N PRO A 19 -0.70 -17.57 -5.60
CA PRO A 19 -1.14 -18.95 -5.84
C PRO A 19 -2.60 -19.23 -5.46
N GLU A 20 -3.08 -18.58 -4.40
CA GLU A 20 -4.41 -18.83 -3.83
C GLU A 20 -5.50 -17.88 -4.38
N ALA A 21 -5.12 -16.75 -4.98
CA ALA A 21 -6.06 -15.72 -5.48
C ALA A 21 -5.93 -15.41 -6.98
N GLY A 22 -4.93 -15.99 -7.66
CA GLY A 22 -4.62 -15.73 -9.07
C GLY A 22 -3.77 -14.48 -9.28
N ASP A 23 -3.76 -13.97 -10.51
CA ASP A 23 -3.10 -12.72 -10.84
C ASP A 23 -3.94 -11.53 -10.35
N ILE A 24 -3.31 -10.58 -9.65
CA ILE A 24 -3.92 -9.37 -9.10
C ILE A 24 -3.17 -8.15 -9.64
N VAL A 25 -3.89 -7.25 -10.28
CA VAL A 25 -3.35 -5.95 -10.74
C VAL A 25 -3.62 -4.91 -9.67
N LEU A 26 -2.56 -4.25 -9.19
CA LEU A 26 -2.65 -3.20 -8.18
C LEU A 26 -1.96 -1.93 -8.66
N ASP A 27 -2.59 -0.80 -8.43
CA ASP A 27 -1.93 0.49 -8.48
C ASP A 27 -1.08 0.67 -7.23
N TRP A 28 0.07 1.30 -7.40
CA TRP A 28 1.02 1.55 -6.33
C TRP A 28 1.36 3.03 -6.26
N ASP A 29 1.51 3.53 -5.05
CA ASP A 29 1.95 4.90 -4.76
C ASP A 29 2.99 4.88 -3.66
N THR A 30 4.01 5.73 -3.78
CA THR A 30 4.99 5.95 -2.72
C THR A 30 4.92 7.36 -2.17
N TYR A 31 4.89 7.45 -0.85
CA TYR A 31 4.84 8.72 -0.12
C TYR A 31 6.04 8.80 0.83
N PRO A 32 6.93 9.79 0.66
CA PRO A 32 8.00 10.05 1.62
C PRO A 32 7.42 10.35 3.00
N LEU A 33 7.97 9.74 4.06
CA LEU A 33 7.51 10.02 5.42
C LEU A 33 8.10 11.35 5.94
N PRO A 34 7.28 12.22 6.55
CA PRO A 34 7.78 13.48 7.13
C PRO A 34 8.73 13.19 8.30
N GLY A 35 9.83 13.94 8.37
CA GLY A 35 10.77 13.89 9.50
C GLY A 35 11.85 12.79 9.42
N SER A 36 11.89 11.96 8.38
CA SER A 36 12.97 10.99 8.18
C SER A 36 13.40 10.93 6.71
N SER A 37 14.70 11.05 6.45
CA SER A 37 15.26 10.80 5.11
C SER A 37 15.50 9.30 4.98
N GLY A 38 14.70 8.62 4.17
CA GLY A 38 14.90 7.19 3.88
C GLY A 38 13.59 6.42 3.68
N PRO A 39 12.76 6.24 4.72
CA PRO A 39 11.57 5.43 4.60
C PRO A 39 10.47 6.11 3.79
N VAL A 40 9.78 5.30 2.99
CA VAL A 40 8.59 5.69 2.22
C VAL A 40 7.43 4.78 2.61
N MET A 41 6.22 5.31 2.61
CA MET A 41 5.00 4.53 2.69
C MET A 41 4.64 4.07 1.27
N LEU A 42 4.57 2.76 1.06
CA LEU A 42 4.05 2.16 -0.16
C LEU A 42 2.58 1.83 0.06
N VAL A 43 1.71 2.38 -0.78
CA VAL A 43 0.29 2.06 -0.82
C VAL A 43 0.04 1.22 -2.07
N LEU A 44 -0.70 0.12 -1.91
CA LEU A 44 -1.12 -0.75 -3.01
C LEU A 44 -2.64 -0.82 -3.00
N THR A 45 -3.28 -0.49 -4.12
CA THR A 45 -4.74 -0.45 -4.24
C THR A 45 -5.22 -1.19 -5.48
N ALA A 46 -6.46 -1.69 -5.43
CA ALA A 46 -7.17 -2.19 -6.60
C ALA A 46 -8.33 -1.24 -6.89
N GLU A 47 -8.71 -1.11 -8.16
CA GLU A 47 -9.87 -0.32 -8.55
C GLU A 47 -11.14 -0.87 -7.87
N PRO A 48 -11.93 -0.03 -7.17
CA PRO A 48 -13.12 -0.50 -6.46
C PRO A 48 -14.14 -1.21 -7.37
N GLY A 49 -14.64 -2.36 -6.94
CA GLY A 49 -15.61 -3.16 -7.71
C GLY A 49 -14.99 -3.93 -8.89
N SER A 50 -13.66 -3.89 -9.06
CA SER A 50 -12.94 -4.75 -10.01
C SER A 50 -12.75 -6.16 -9.47
N VAL A 51 -12.47 -7.10 -10.37
CA VAL A 51 -12.09 -8.47 -10.01
C VAL A 51 -10.80 -8.48 -9.17
N ASP A 52 -9.90 -7.53 -9.41
CA ASP A 52 -8.67 -7.40 -8.62
C ASP A 52 -8.95 -7.00 -7.18
N ALA A 53 -9.98 -6.17 -6.94
CA ALA A 53 -10.43 -5.84 -5.59
C ALA A 53 -11.01 -7.05 -4.85
N ASP A 54 -11.81 -7.87 -5.52
CA ASP A 54 -12.34 -9.11 -4.95
C ASP A 54 -11.22 -10.11 -4.60
N ARG A 55 -10.22 -10.24 -5.49
CA ARG A 55 -9.03 -11.09 -5.24
C ARG A 55 -8.17 -10.56 -4.10
N LEU A 56 -8.00 -9.24 -4.00
CA LEU A 56 -7.27 -8.61 -2.90
C LEU A 56 -7.97 -8.86 -1.56
N GLN A 57 -9.30 -8.77 -1.53
CA GLN A 57 -10.09 -9.08 -0.35
C GLN A 57 -10.03 -10.56 0.04
N LEU A 58 -10.05 -11.46 -0.95
CA LEU A 58 -9.84 -12.89 -0.73
C LEU A 58 -8.46 -13.14 -0.12
N LEU A 59 -7.40 -12.58 -0.69
CA LEU A 59 -6.04 -12.68 -0.17
C LEU A 59 -5.93 -12.19 1.28
N ALA A 60 -6.53 -11.04 1.59
CA ALA A 60 -6.57 -10.49 2.94
C ALA A 60 -7.27 -11.43 3.91
N SER A 61 -8.36 -12.06 3.48
CA SER A 61 -9.13 -13.00 4.29
C SER A 61 -8.36 -14.30 4.57
N LEU A 62 -7.59 -14.79 3.59
CA LEU A 62 -6.72 -15.97 3.76
C LEU A 62 -5.58 -15.73 4.76
N HIS A 63 -5.07 -14.50 4.84
CA HIS A 63 -3.91 -14.13 5.66
C HIS A 63 -4.25 -13.28 6.89
N ALA A 64 -5.53 -13.24 7.28
CA ALA A 64 -6.02 -12.42 8.40
C ALA A 64 -5.39 -12.75 9.78
N THR A 65 -4.54 -13.78 9.88
CA THR A 65 -3.95 -14.30 11.12
C THR A 65 -2.77 -13.47 11.67
N ARG A 66 -2.57 -12.21 11.27
CA ARG A 66 -1.56 -11.36 11.91
C ARG A 66 -2.20 -10.04 12.37
N PRO A 67 -2.47 -9.84 13.67
CA PRO A 67 -2.75 -8.50 14.16
C PRO A 67 -1.56 -7.63 13.79
N ALA A 68 -1.82 -6.58 13.02
CA ALA A 68 -0.82 -5.58 12.71
C ALA A 68 -0.32 -5.04 14.06
N VAL A 69 0.95 -5.31 14.39
CA VAL A 69 1.58 -4.62 15.51
C VAL A 69 1.72 -3.18 15.03
N VAL A 70 0.74 -2.35 15.37
CA VAL A 70 0.87 -0.91 15.22
C VAL A 70 1.86 -0.54 16.32
N GLY A 71 3.14 -0.46 15.94
CA GLY A 71 4.19 0.05 16.80
C GLY A 71 3.93 1.50 17.12
N GLY A 72 3.08 1.76 18.12
CA GLY A 72 2.91 3.06 18.73
C GLY A 72 4.18 3.38 19.49
N SER A 73 5.16 3.98 18.83
CA SER A 73 6.26 4.64 19.52
C SER A 73 5.69 5.86 20.24
N SER A 74 5.43 5.70 21.55
CA SER A 74 5.26 6.82 22.46
C SER A 74 6.55 7.65 22.43
N VAL A 75 6.48 8.86 21.88
CA VAL A 75 7.51 9.87 22.13
C VAL A 75 7.25 10.45 23.53
N GLY A 76 8.20 10.19 24.43
CA GLY A 76 8.34 10.87 25.72
C GLY A 76 9.42 11.93 25.64
#